data_AF-W4FA70-F1
#
_entry.id   AF-W4FA70-F1
#
_cell.length_a   1.000
_cell.length_b   1.000
_cell.length_c   1.000
_cell.angle_alpha   90.00
_cell.angle_beta   90.00
_cell.angle_gamma   90.00
#
_symmetry.space_group_name_H-M   'P 1'
#
loop_
_entity.id
_entity.type
_entity.pdbx_description
1 polymer ?
#
loop_
_entity_poly.entity_id
_entity_poly.type
_entity_poly.pdbx_seq_one_letter_code
_entity_poly.pdbx_strand_id
1 'polypeptide(L)'
;MICRTQVQTSMGELLGSYYLKEVWTTDTAAFADSLVLKLKAAFKTELESAGWLDDTTRANCTTKMSKLAQLLGGPKNPKTYPTLTFDPKAYIANLNKVSAFDTAFKLAQIDTAVDKQIWVDTPAYDANAGYHEATNTLLFPAAIWQPPFYYAKADPSVNYAAIGSTIGHEITHGFDIDSDGKINLLWTANVTKTFDEKAKCFIEQYGSMDVKSELTGDFLGKLDGKLTLRETIADNGGLNTAYRAYRDYVHAEAEATKYTKETGKKMFWISHAQLQCAKNSDEYLQYLLTREHPPGRYRFIGSVQNSVDFAKAFNCPVDSPMNPTKKCVLWE
;
A
#
# COMPACT_ATOMS: atom_id res chain seq x y z
N MET A 1 4.69 26.54 9.13
CA MET A 1 4.03 25.38 8.50
C MET A 1 2.77 25.74 7.71
N ILE A 2 1.99 26.75 8.14
CA ILE A 2 0.71 27.18 7.51
C ILE A 2 0.80 27.43 5.99
N CYS A 3 1.73 28.27 5.52
CA CYS A 3 1.79 28.63 4.10
C CYS A 3 2.14 27.43 3.19
N ARG A 4 3.01 26.52 3.65
CA ARG A 4 3.35 25.31 2.89
C ARG A 4 2.12 24.43 2.72
N THR A 5 1.43 24.13 3.81
CA THR A 5 0.19 23.34 3.78
C THR A 5 -0.87 23.99 2.91
N GLN A 6 -1.02 25.31 2.96
CA GLN A 6 -1.98 26.01 2.10
C GLN A 6 -1.65 25.85 0.61
N VAL A 7 -0.39 25.98 0.21
CA VAL A 7 -0.01 25.77 -1.20
C VAL A 7 -0.23 24.31 -1.59
N GLN A 8 0.06 23.36 -0.70
CA GLN A 8 -0.17 21.93 -0.95
C GLN A 8 -1.66 21.62 -1.19
N THR A 9 -2.57 22.23 -0.41
CA THR A 9 -4.01 21.96 -0.54
C THR A 9 -4.67 22.76 -1.67
N SER A 10 -4.14 23.94 -2.02
CA SER A 10 -4.73 24.78 -3.06
C SER A 10 -4.15 24.56 -4.45
N MET A 11 -2.84 24.29 -4.57
CA MET A 11 -2.13 24.21 -5.86
C MET A 11 -1.20 23.00 -5.90
N GLY A 12 -1.64 21.87 -5.35
CA GLY A 12 -0.81 20.71 -5.07
C GLY A 12 -0.14 20.11 -6.30
N GLU A 13 -0.84 19.97 -7.43
CA GLU A 13 -0.24 19.44 -8.66
C GLU A 13 0.87 20.34 -9.22
N LEU A 14 0.67 21.66 -9.15
CA LEU A 14 1.68 22.62 -9.59
C LEU A 14 2.93 22.52 -8.72
N LEU A 15 2.77 22.48 -7.39
CA LEU A 15 3.88 22.26 -6.47
C LEU A 15 4.55 20.89 -6.72
N GLY A 16 3.74 19.86 -6.97
CA GLY A 16 4.21 18.52 -7.32
C GLY A 16 5.10 18.50 -8.56
N SER A 17 4.82 19.34 -9.56
CA SER A 17 5.66 19.45 -10.76
C SER A 17 7.08 19.92 -10.46
N TYR A 18 7.26 20.81 -9.48
CA TYR A 18 8.59 21.21 -9.01
C TYR A 18 9.25 20.10 -8.21
N TYR A 19 8.50 19.43 -7.33
CA TYR A 19 9.01 18.30 -6.55
C TYR A 19 9.52 17.16 -7.44
N LEU A 20 8.78 16.81 -8.50
CA LEU A 20 9.17 15.79 -9.47
C LEU A 20 10.53 16.07 -10.12
N LYS A 21 10.81 17.33 -10.49
CA LYS A 21 12.08 17.72 -11.09
C LYS A 21 13.27 17.46 -10.18
N GLU A 22 13.06 17.53 -8.87
CA GLU A 22 14.13 17.36 -7.88
C GLU A 22 14.39 15.89 -7.53
N VAL A 23 13.35 15.04 -7.50
CA VAL A 23 13.48 13.68 -6.94
C VAL A 23 13.18 12.54 -7.91
N TRP A 24 12.45 12.79 -9.00
CA TRP A 24 11.94 11.76 -9.89
C TRP A 24 12.85 11.54 -11.10
N THR A 25 13.92 10.79 -10.91
CA THR A 25 14.91 10.50 -11.97
C THR A 25 14.43 9.39 -12.91
N THR A 26 15.01 9.33 -14.12
CA THR A 26 14.77 8.24 -15.09
C THR A 26 15.06 6.87 -14.49
N ASP A 27 16.13 6.73 -13.70
CA ASP A 27 16.53 5.47 -13.08
C ASP A 27 15.52 5.04 -12.00
N THR A 28 15.07 5.98 -11.17
CA THR A 28 14.02 5.73 -10.17
C THR A 28 12.72 5.30 -10.85
N ALA A 29 12.32 5.97 -11.93
CA ALA A 29 11.12 5.63 -12.68
C ALA A 29 11.21 4.23 -13.33
N ALA A 30 12.35 3.88 -13.91
CA ALA A 30 12.58 2.56 -14.51
C ALA A 30 12.60 1.44 -13.47
N PHE A 31 13.25 1.67 -12.32
CA PHE A 31 13.23 0.74 -11.20
C PHE A 31 11.81 0.54 -10.67
N ALA A 32 11.08 1.63 -10.47
CA ALA A 32 9.72 1.62 -9.96
C ALA A 32 8.78 0.79 -10.86
N ASP A 33 8.81 1.06 -12.16
CA ASP A 33 8.01 0.32 -13.13
C ASP A 33 8.34 -1.17 -13.14
N SER A 34 9.63 -1.51 -13.16
CA SER A 34 10.10 -2.89 -13.12
C SER A 34 9.67 -3.62 -11.85
N LEU A 35 9.77 -2.98 -10.69
CA LEU A 35 9.37 -3.57 -9.42
C LEU A 35 7.86 -3.84 -9.41
N VAL A 36 7.03 -2.86 -9.76
CA VAL A 36 5.57 -3.07 -9.78
C VAL A 36 5.17 -4.19 -10.72
N LEU A 37 5.81 -4.31 -11.90
CA LEU A 37 5.54 -5.42 -12.83
C LEU A 37 5.89 -6.79 -12.22
N LYS A 38 7.02 -6.90 -11.51
CA LYS A 38 7.42 -8.15 -10.82
C LYS A 38 6.45 -8.52 -9.70
N LEU A 39 6.00 -7.53 -8.92
CA LEU A 39 5.02 -7.74 -7.85
C LEU A 39 3.65 -8.14 -8.41
N LYS A 40 3.21 -7.53 -9.52
CA LYS A 40 2.01 -7.96 -10.26
C LYS A 40 2.11 -9.39 -10.75
N ALA A 41 3.27 -9.79 -11.27
CA ALA A 41 3.50 -11.17 -11.70
C ALA A 41 3.42 -12.16 -10.53
N ALA A 42 4.05 -11.85 -9.40
CA ALA A 42 4.01 -12.67 -8.20
C ALA A 42 2.57 -12.85 -7.68
N PHE A 43 1.80 -11.75 -7.55
CA PHE A 43 0.41 -11.81 -7.12
C PHE A 43 -0.46 -12.59 -8.10
N LYS A 44 -0.22 -12.44 -9.41
CA LYS A 44 -0.93 -13.22 -10.43
C LYS A 44 -0.71 -14.72 -10.22
N THR A 45 0.50 -15.15 -9.91
CA THR A 45 0.76 -16.56 -9.59
C THR A 45 0.02 -17.02 -8.33
N GLU A 46 -0.03 -16.18 -7.28
CA GLU A 46 -0.80 -16.47 -6.05
C GLU A 46 -2.31 -16.62 -6.35
N LEU A 47 -2.86 -15.70 -7.14
CA LEU A 47 -4.24 -15.72 -7.61
C LEU A 47 -4.54 -16.98 -8.44
N GLU A 48 -3.63 -17.40 -9.31
CA GLU A 48 -3.78 -18.61 -10.12
C GLU A 48 -3.73 -19.90 -9.25
N SER A 49 -2.94 -19.92 -8.18
CA SER A 49 -2.82 -21.07 -7.27
C SER A 49 -3.80 -21.06 -6.09
N ALA A 50 -4.56 -19.97 -5.87
CA ALA A 50 -5.44 -19.84 -4.72
C ALA A 50 -6.56 -20.89 -4.71
N GLY A 51 -6.42 -21.93 -3.87
CA GLY A 51 -7.35 -23.08 -3.85
C GLY A 51 -8.75 -22.78 -3.32
N TRP A 52 -8.99 -21.58 -2.80
CA TRP A 52 -10.30 -21.15 -2.28
C TRP A 52 -11.15 -20.41 -3.32
N LEU A 53 -10.59 -20.10 -4.50
CA LEU A 53 -11.33 -19.54 -5.63
C LEU A 53 -11.90 -20.65 -6.51
N ASP A 54 -13.14 -20.51 -6.94
CA ASP A 54 -13.67 -21.31 -8.06
C ASP A 54 -13.17 -20.76 -9.42
N ASP A 55 -13.34 -21.55 -10.47
CA ASP A 55 -12.84 -21.21 -11.81
C ASP A 55 -13.42 -19.90 -12.34
N THR A 56 -14.70 -19.64 -12.10
CA THR A 56 -15.39 -18.40 -12.50
C THR A 56 -14.75 -17.19 -11.84
N THR A 57 -14.59 -17.23 -10.52
CA THR A 57 -13.99 -16.13 -9.76
C THR A 57 -12.54 -15.94 -10.13
N ARG A 58 -11.77 -17.03 -10.32
CA ARG A 58 -10.37 -16.96 -10.77
C ARG A 58 -10.25 -16.29 -12.13
N ALA A 59 -11.13 -16.61 -13.08
CA ALA A 59 -11.16 -15.97 -14.40
C ALA A 59 -11.51 -14.47 -14.30
N ASN A 60 -12.47 -14.10 -13.45
CA ASN A 60 -12.83 -12.70 -13.19
C ASN A 60 -11.66 -11.92 -12.58
N CYS A 61 -11.04 -12.47 -11.53
CA CYS A 61 -9.88 -11.86 -10.88
C CYS A 61 -8.69 -11.74 -11.85
N THR A 62 -8.44 -12.75 -12.69
CA THR A 62 -7.40 -12.70 -13.74
C THR A 62 -7.68 -11.59 -14.76
N THR A 63 -8.96 -11.42 -15.14
CA THR A 63 -9.38 -10.34 -16.04
C THR A 63 -9.23 -8.96 -15.41
N LYS A 64 -9.52 -8.82 -14.12
CA LYS A 64 -9.28 -7.58 -13.36
C LYS A 64 -7.78 -7.28 -13.27
N MET A 65 -6.97 -8.30 -12.97
CA MET A 65 -5.51 -8.19 -12.86
C MET A 65 -4.85 -7.76 -14.17
N SER A 66 -5.31 -8.28 -15.32
CA SER A 66 -4.77 -7.88 -16.64
C SER A 66 -5.06 -6.43 -17.02
N LYS A 67 -6.04 -5.80 -16.34
CA LYS A 67 -6.41 -4.39 -16.52
C LYS A 67 -5.88 -3.48 -15.42
N LEU A 68 -5.11 -4.01 -14.46
CA LEU A 68 -4.58 -3.24 -13.33
C LEU A 68 -3.51 -2.25 -13.81
N ALA A 69 -3.84 -0.96 -13.80
CA ALA A 69 -2.94 0.10 -14.20
C ALA A 69 -1.99 0.51 -13.08
N GLN A 70 -0.95 1.27 -13.40
CA GLN A 70 -0.07 1.92 -12.41
C GLN A 70 0.27 3.34 -12.85
N LEU A 71 0.27 4.26 -11.89
CA LEU A 71 0.69 5.65 -12.01
C LEU A 71 1.85 5.88 -11.04
N LEU A 72 2.99 6.32 -11.57
CA LEU A 72 4.25 6.43 -10.83
C LEU A 72 4.78 7.87 -10.88
N GLY A 73 5.29 8.37 -9.75
CA GLY A 73 5.88 9.69 -9.63
C GLY A 73 4.84 10.80 -9.46
N GLY A 74 4.12 11.14 -10.54
CA GLY A 74 3.10 12.20 -10.51
C GLY A 74 2.43 12.44 -11.86
N PRO A 75 1.53 13.43 -11.96
CA PRO A 75 0.81 13.74 -13.20
C PRO A 75 1.75 14.15 -14.33
N LYS A 76 1.56 13.57 -15.53
CA LYS A 76 2.30 13.98 -16.74
C LYS A 76 1.91 15.38 -17.20
N ASN A 77 0.63 15.73 -17.02
CA ASN A 77 0.06 17.03 -17.36
C ASN A 77 -0.49 17.66 -16.07
N PRO A 78 0.38 18.21 -15.20
CA PRO A 78 -0.07 18.78 -13.93
C PRO A 78 -1.00 19.97 -14.18
N LYS A 79 -2.05 20.07 -13.38
CA LYS A 79 -2.96 21.23 -13.39
C LYS A 79 -2.20 22.53 -13.16
N THR A 80 -2.49 23.52 -13.99
CA THR A 80 -1.92 24.87 -13.92
C THR A 80 -3.03 25.92 -13.82
N TYR A 81 -2.65 27.16 -13.50
CA TYR A 81 -3.59 28.27 -13.26
C TYR A 81 -3.29 29.47 -14.18
N PRO A 82 -3.25 29.29 -15.52
CA PRO A 82 -2.74 30.30 -16.44
C PRO A 82 -3.59 31.58 -16.48
N THR A 83 -4.86 31.51 -16.09
CA THR A 83 -5.79 32.66 -16.07
C THR A 83 -5.81 33.40 -14.73
N LEU A 84 -5.14 32.88 -13.70
CA LEU A 84 -5.13 33.50 -12.38
C LEU A 84 -3.94 34.44 -12.24
N THR A 85 -4.21 35.65 -11.75
CA THR A 85 -3.17 36.59 -11.27
C THR A 85 -3.28 36.72 -9.76
N PHE A 86 -2.18 36.49 -9.06
CA PHE A 86 -2.10 36.55 -7.60
C PHE A 86 -1.56 37.90 -7.11
N ASP A 87 -2.14 38.41 -6.02
CA ASP A 87 -1.61 39.58 -5.31
C ASP A 87 -0.92 39.11 -4.02
N PRO A 88 0.40 39.37 -3.82
CA PRO A 88 1.12 38.93 -2.64
C PRO A 88 0.55 39.47 -1.31
N LYS A 89 -0.28 40.53 -1.35
CA LYS A 89 -0.91 41.13 -0.17
C LYS A 89 -2.33 40.62 0.09
N ALA A 90 -2.94 39.88 -0.84
CA ALA A 90 -4.36 39.51 -0.78
C ALA A 90 -4.57 38.00 -0.60
N TYR A 91 -4.13 37.46 0.55
CA TYR A 91 -4.16 36.03 0.85
C TYR A 91 -5.55 35.37 0.60
N ILE A 92 -6.61 35.86 1.24
CA ILE A 92 -7.95 35.29 1.11
C ILE A 92 -8.49 35.43 -0.32
N ALA A 93 -8.24 36.57 -0.98
CA ALA A 93 -8.68 36.77 -2.36
C ALA A 93 -8.00 35.79 -3.32
N ASN A 94 -6.73 35.46 -3.09
CA ASN A 94 -6.02 34.45 -3.88
C ASN A 94 -6.60 33.05 -3.68
N LEU A 95 -6.95 32.68 -2.44
CA LEU A 95 -7.59 31.38 -2.17
C LEU A 95 -8.96 31.27 -2.85
N ASN A 96 -9.76 32.34 -2.81
CA ASN A 96 -11.06 32.36 -3.48
C ASN A 96 -10.93 32.20 -5.00
N LYS A 97 -9.91 32.82 -5.62
CA LYS A 97 -9.62 32.65 -7.06
C LYS A 97 -9.30 31.19 -7.40
N VAL A 98 -8.46 30.53 -6.60
CA VAL A 98 -8.10 29.12 -6.81
C VAL A 98 -9.33 28.22 -6.63
N SER A 99 -10.10 28.43 -5.56
CA SER A 99 -11.32 27.63 -5.29
C SER A 99 -12.37 27.77 -6.40
N ALA A 100 -12.57 28.98 -6.93
CA ALA A 100 -13.50 29.20 -8.05
C ALA A 100 -13.01 28.49 -9.33
N PHE A 101 -11.72 28.56 -9.62
CA PHE A 101 -11.12 27.87 -10.76
C PHE A 101 -11.26 26.35 -10.63
N ASP A 102 -10.90 25.77 -9.49
CA ASP A 102 -10.96 24.32 -9.25
C ASP A 102 -12.40 23.80 -9.29
N THR A 103 -13.35 24.57 -8.77
CA THR A 103 -14.79 24.25 -8.88
C THR A 103 -15.22 24.20 -10.35
N ALA A 104 -14.89 25.23 -11.13
CA ALA A 104 -15.23 25.26 -12.55
C ALA A 104 -14.57 24.10 -13.34
N PHE A 105 -13.30 23.80 -13.03
CA PHE A 105 -12.57 22.69 -13.64
C PHE A 105 -13.24 21.34 -13.34
N LYS A 106 -13.60 21.08 -12.09
CA LYS A 106 -14.29 19.83 -11.68
C LYS A 106 -15.67 19.71 -12.32
N LEU A 107 -16.44 20.80 -12.37
CA LEU A 107 -17.76 20.80 -13.02
C LEU A 107 -17.67 20.53 -14.53
N ALA A 108 -16.62 21.02 -15.19
CA ALA A 108 -16.37 20.75 -16.61
C ALA A 108 -16.04 19.28 -16.92
N GLN A 109 -15.78 18.44 -15.92
CA GLN A 109 -15.58 16.99 -16.10
C GLN A 109 -16.90 16.20 -16.14
N ILE A 110 -18.04 16.80 -15.76
CA ILE A 110 -19.34 16.14 -15.83
C ILE A 110 -19.68 15.80 -17.28
N ASP A 111 -20.26 14.63 -17.52
CA ASP A 111 -20.58 14.07 -18.84
C ASP A 111 -19.37 13.84 -19.77
N THR A 112 -18.14 13.86 -19.24
CA THR A 112 -16.93 13.48 -19.96
C THR A 112 -16.48 12.05 -19.61
N ALA A 113 -15.63 11.46 -20.46
CA ALA A 113 -15.03 10.17 -20.16
C ALA A 113 -14.07 10.27 -18.96
N VAL A 114 -14.10 9.29 -18.06
CA VAL A 114 -13.20 9.23 -16.91
C VAL A 114 -11.75 9.12 -17.39
N ASP A 115 -10.93 10.12 -17.05
CA ASP A 115 -9.50 10.08 -17.28
C ASP A 115 -8.81 9.18 -16.24
N LYS A 116 -8.23 8.07 -16.72
CA LYS A 116 -7.51 7.10 -15.90
C LYS A 116 -6.09 7.55 -15.53
N GLN A 117 -5.65 8.72 -15.96
CA GLN A 117 -4.36 9.33 -15.61
C GLN A 117 -4.49 10.37 -14.49
N ILE A 118 -5.69 10.60 -13.95
CA ILE A 118 -5.90 11.52 -12.82
C ILE A 118 -5.32 10.93 -11.54
N TRP A 119 -4.57 11.77 -10.83
CA TRP A 119 -4.09 11.52 -9.47
C TRP A 119 -5.12 12.12 -8.52
N VAL A 120 -5.97 11.26 -7.92
CA VAL A 120 -7.11 11.66 -7.07
C VAL A 120 -6.59 12.28 -5.78
N ASP A 121 -6.41 13.60 -5.78
CA ASP A 121 -5.90 14.39 -4.65
C ASP A 121 -4.61 13.84 -4.01
N THR A 122 -3.82 13.08 -4.78
CA THR A 122 -2.55 12.48 -4.34
C THR A 122 -1.39 13.15 -5.06
N PRO A 123 -0.81 14.21 -4.49
CA PRO A 123 0.29 14.94 -5.10
C PRO A 123 1.60 14.15 -5.07
N ALA A 124 2.53 14.50 -5.97
CA ALA A 124 3.83 13.84 -6.11
C ALA A 124 4.69 13.85 -4.83
N TYR A 125 4.46 14.79 -3.91
CA TYR A 125 5.21 14.94 -2.67
C TYR A 125 4.61 14.20 -1.47
N ASP A 126 3.54 13.43 -1.65
CA ASP A 126 2.97 12.61 -0.59
C ASP A 126 3.71 11.27 -0.47
N ALA A 127 4.29 11.02 0.71
CA ALA A 127 4.94 9.75 1.01
C ALA A 127 3.90 8.68 1.41
N ASN A 128 2.99 8.39 0.49
CA ASN A 128 1.90 7.43 0.65
C ASN A 128 1.72 6.64 -0.65
N ALA A 129 0.88 5.60 -0.64
CA ALA A 129 0.46 4.86 -1.82
C ALA A 129 -1.07 4.72 -1.81
N GLY A 130 -1.63 4.22 -2.91
CA GLY A 130 -3.06 3.95 -2.96
C GLY A 130 -3.47 3.06 -4.12
N TYR A 131 -4.61 2.41 -3.94
CA TYR A 131 -5.36 1.75 -4.99
C TYR A 131 -6.69 2.46 -5.21
N HIS A 132 -6.97 2.82 -6.46
CA HIS A 132 -8.21 3.47 -6.84
C HIS A 132 -9.14 2.47 -7.54
N GLU A 133 -10.17 2.05 -6.81
CA GLU A 133 -11.14 1.02 -7.23
C GLU A 133 -11.84 1.35 -8.55
N ALA A 134 -12.35 2.58 -8.70
CA ALA A 134 -13.16 2.98 -9.84
C ALA A 134 -12.41 2.90 -11.18
N THR A 135 -11.08 3.07 -11.15
CA THR A 135 -10.24 3.00 -12.35
C THR A 135 -9.36 1.74 -12.41
N ASN A 136 -9.35 0.92 -11.34
CA ASN A 136 -8.46 -0.22 -11.17
C ASN A 136 -7.00 0.18 -11.38
N THR A 137 -6.53 1.16 -10.58
CA THR A 137 -5.23 1.82 -10.75
C THR A 137 -4.46 1.86 -9.45
N LEU A 138 -3.18 1.46 -9.49
CA LEU A 138 -2.23 1.67 -8.40
C LEU A 138 -1.57 3.05 -8.53
N LEU A 139 -1.31 3.72 -7.41
CA LEU A 139 -0.79 5.08 -7.35
C LEU A 139 0.40 5.15 -6.39
N PHE A 140 1.58 5.51 -6.93
CA PHE A 140 2.82 5.62 -6.16
C PHE A 140 3.51 6.96 -6.46
N PRO A 141 3.23 8.02 -5.67
CA PRO A 141 3.85 9.35 -5.82
C PRO A 141 5.37 9.31 -5.66
N ALA A 142 6.07 10.29 -6.22
CA ALA A 142 7.52 10.36 -6.21
C ALA A 142 8.14 10.35 -4.81
N ALA A 143 7.43 10.90 -3.82
CA ALA A 143 7.87 10.92 -2.43
C ALA A 143 7.99 9.52 -1.79
N ILE A 144 7.20 8.53 -2.21
CA ILE A 144 7.33 7.17 -1.68
C ILE A 144 8.55 6.43 -2.22
N TRP A 145 9.17 6.90 -3.30
CA TRP A 145 10.37 6.30 -3.89
C TRP A 145 11.65 6.90 -3.28
N GLN A 146 11.65 7.03 -1.96
CA GLN A 146 12.74 7.56 -1.15
C GLN A 146 12.83 6.78 0.17
N PRO A 147 13.93 6.92 0.93
CA PRO A 147 14.02 6.34 2.26
C PRO A 147 12.85 6.77 3.17
N PRO A 148 12.28 5.87 3.99
CA PRO A 148 12.72 4.50 4.23
C PRO A 148 12.11 3.43 3.30
N PHE A 149 11.26 3.81 2.35
CA PHE A 149 10.58 2.86 1.48
C PHE A 149 11.50 2.32 0.37
N TYR A 150 12.31 3.20 -0.22
CA TYR A 150 13.21 2.87 -1.32
C TYR A 150 14.61 3.45 -1.12
N TYR A 151 15.61 2.63 -1.38
CA TYR A 151 17.01 3.00 -1.37
C TYR A 151 17.65 2.57 -2.69
N ALA A 152 18.05 3.53 -3.52
CA ALA A 152 18.57 3.27 -4.87
C ALA A 152 19.78 2.33 -4.94
N LYS A 153 20.58 2.27 -3.86
CA LYS A 153 21.80 1.44 -3.77
C LYS A 153 21.67 0.30 -2.77
N ALA A 154 20.48 0.04 -2.23
CA ALA A 154 20.30 -1.07 -1.30
C ALA A 154 20.24 -2.41 -2.03
N ASP A 155 20.50 -3.47 -1.26
CA ASP A 155 20.27 -4.84 -1.72
C ASP A 155 18.78 -5.04 -2.06
N PRO A 156 18.43 -5.86 -3.07
CA PRO A 156 17.05 -6.16 -3.41
C PRO A 156 16.21 -6.62 -2.22
N SER A 157 16.80 -7.33 -1.24
CA SER A 157 16.07 -7.75 -0.04
C SER A 157 15.40 -6.59 0.70
N VAL A 158 16.03 -5.40 0.68
CA VAL A 158 15.54 -4.20 1.36
C VAL A 158 14.39 -3.58 0.59
N ASN A 159 14.58 -3.32 -0.71
CA ASN A 159 13.56 -2.64 -1.52
C ASN A 159 12.32 -3.51 -1.75
N TYR A 160 12.48 -4.84 -1.89
CA TYR A 160 11.33 -5.74 -1.96
C TYR A 160 10.59 -5.81 -0.61
N ALA A 161 11.30 -5.80 0.51
CA ALA A 161 10.67 -5.83 1.84
C ALA A 161 9.97 -4.52 2.22
N ALA A 162 10.55 -3.39 1.82
CA ALA A 162 10.01 -2.07 2.11
C ALA A 162 8.96 -1.69 1.05
N ILE A 163 9.32 -0.90 0.03
CA ILE A 163 8.39 -0.47 -1.02
C ILE A 163 7.69 -1.65 -1.74
N GLY A 164 8.34 -2.80 -1.90
CA GLY A 164 7.70 -3.97 -2.49
C GLY A 164 6.51 -4.49 -1.67
N SER A 165 6.59 -4.49 -0.33
CA SER A 165 5.44 -4.86 0.53
C SER A 165 4.30 -3.85 0.42
N THR A 166 4.61 -2.55 0.30
CA THR A 166 3.61 -1.50 0.03
C THR A 166 2.96 -1.68 -1.34
N ILE A 167 3.73 -2.01 -2.38
CA ILE A 167 3.17 -2.30 -3.71
C ILE A 167 2.25 -3.52 -3.66
N GLY A 168 2.68 -4.59 -2.99
CA GLY A 168 1.85 -5.78 -2.79
C GLY A 168 0.57 -5.47 -2.00
N HIS A 169 0.64 -4.58 -1.01
CA HIS A 169 -0.51 -4.13 -0.23
C HIS A 169 -1.54 -3.45 -1.13
N GLU A 170 -1.12 -2.49 -1.96
CA GLU A 170 -2.03 -1.82 -2.92
C GLU A 170 -2.58 -2.77 -4.00
N ILE A 171 -1.77 -3.74 -4.46
CA ILE A 171 -2.28 -4.79 -5.36
C ILE A 171 -3.39 -5.58 -4.66
N THR A 172 -3.20 -5.92 -3.39
CA THR A 172 -4.15 -6.72 -2.60
C THR A 172 -5.47 -5.98 -2.40
N HIS A 173 -5.48 -4.65 -2.25
CA HIS A 173 -6.73 -3.85 -2.24
C HIS A 173 -7.57 -4.01 -3.50
N GLY A 174 -6.96 -4.41 -4.62
CA GLY A 174 -7.69 -4.78 -5.83
C GLY A 174 -8.54 -6.04 -5.69
N PHE A 175 -8.37 -6.82 -4.62
CA PHE A 175 -8.95 -8.14 -4.46
C PHE A 175 -9.37 -8.45 -3.02
N ASP A 176 -9.18 -7.57 -2.04
CA ASP A 176 -9.44 -7.86 -0.63
C ASP A 176 -10.92 -7.76 -0.23
N ILE A 177 -11.74 -7.04 -0.99
CA ILE A 177 -13.17 -6.90 -0.78
C ILE A 177 -13.88 -6.87 -2.14
N ASP A 178 -15.04 -7.50 -2.23
CA ASP A 178 -15.96 -7.31 -3.36
C ASP A 178 -16.55 -5.89 -3.28
N SER A 179 -15.86 -4.92 -3.89
CA SER A 179 -16.30 -3.52 -3.89
C SER A 179 -17.44 -3.35 -4.91
N ASP A 180 -18.66 -3.16 -4.42
CA ASP A 180 -19.80 -2.74 -5.24
C ASP A 180 -19.57 -1.31 -5.79
N GLY A 181 -19.09 -1.26 -7.04
CA GLY A 181 -18.84 0.00 -7.76
C GLY A 181 -19.24 -0.01 -9.25
N LYS A 182 -19.57 -1.16 -9.84
CA LYS A 182 -20.41 -1.36 -11.05
C LYS A 182 -20.64 -2.86 -11.32
N ILE A 183 -21.89 -3.17 -11.74
CA ILE A 183 -22.47 -4.41 -12.30
C ILE A 183 -21.43 -5.42 -12.81
N ASN A 184 -20.90 -6.26 -11.92
CA ASN A 184 -20.47 -7.65 -12.13
C ASN A 184 -19.79 -8.11 -10.85
N LEU A 185 -20.48 -8.94 -10.07
CA LEU A 185 -19.93 -9.59 -8.87
C LEU A 185 -18.57 -10.20 -9.23
N LEU A 186 -17.50 -9.75 -8.57
CA LEU A 186 -16.17 -10.32 -8.82
C LEU A 186 -16.18 -11.79 -8.42
N TRP A 187 -16.90 -12.10 -7.34
CA TRP A 187 -16.93 -13.39 -6.68
C TRP A 187 -18.30 -14.08 -6.81
N THR A 188 -18.28 -15.41 -6.87
CA THR A 188 -19.49 -16.20 -6.67
C THR A 188 -19.87 -16.23 -5.18
N ALA A 189 -21.14 -16.53 -4.88
CA ALA A 189 -21.61 -16.64 -3.50
C ALA A 189 -20.83 -17.68 -2.66
N ASN A 190 -20.33 -18.75 -3.30
CA ASN A 190 -19.51 -19.76 -2.61
C ASN A 190 -18.13 -19.21 -2.22
N VAL A 191 -17.51 -18.44 -3.13
CA VAL A 191 -16.25 -17.77 -2.85
C VAL A 191 -16.43 -16.67 -1.80
N THR A 192 -17.51 -15.88 -1.86
CA THR A 192 -17.84 -14.89 -0.82
C THR A 192 -17.94 -15.55 0.55
N LYS A 193 -18.66 -16.67 0.68
CA LYS A 193 -18.76 -17.39 1.96
C LYS A 193 -17.39 -17.89 2.45
N THR A 194 -16.58 -18.44 1.56
CA THR A 194 -15.24 -18.93 1.91
C THR A 194 -14.31 -17.77 2.32
N PHE A 195 -14.44 -16.63 1.65
CA PHE A 195 -13.75 -15.40 2.03
C PHE A 195 -14.15 -14.97 3.43
N ASP A 196 -15.46 -14.89 3.74
CA ASP A 196 -15.95 -14.48 5.06
C ASP A 196 -15.42 -15.38 6.18
N GLU A 197 -15.37 -16.70 5.93
CA GLU A 197 -14.79 -17.68 6.86
C GLU A 197 -13.29 -17.44 7.10
N LYS A 198 -12.52 -17.14 6.04
CA LYS A 198 -11.09 -16.81 6.13
C LYS A 198 -10.86 -15.45 6.80
N ALA A 199 -11.65 -14.44 6.45
CA ALA A 199 -11.61 -13.09 7.01
C ALA A 199 -11.86 -13.09 8.51
N LYS A 200 -12.75 -13.97 8.99
CA LYS A 200 -13.00 -14.17 10.42
C LYS A 200 -11.72 -14.51 11.21
N CYS A 201 -10.78 -15.25 10.61
CA CYS A 201 -9.49 -15.52 11.23
C CYS A 201 -8.73 -14.22 11.54
N PHE A 202 -8.64 -13.29 10.57
CA PHE A 202 -7.98 -12.00 10.74
C PHE A 202 -8.70 -11.13 11.78
N ILE A 203 -10.03 -11.07 11.74
CA ILE A 203 -10.84 -10.35 12.73
C ILE A 203 -10.51 -10.84 14.15
N GLU A 204 -10.50 -12.15 14.36
CA GLU A 204 -10.19 -12.76 15.66
C GLU A 204 -8.73 -12.50 16.08
N GLN A 205 -7.78 -12.68 15.16
CA GLN A 205 -6.36 -12.50 15.42
C GLN A 205 -6.06 -11.06 15.86
N TYR A 206 -6.40 -10.07 15.02
CA TYR A 206 -6.10 -8.67 15.31
C TYR A 206 -6.96 -8.15 16.47
N GLY A 207 -8.25 -8.53 16.54
CA GLY A 207 -9.15 -8.17 17.63
C GLY A 207 -8.70 -8.66 19.02
N SER A 208 -7.82 -9.66 19.08
CA SER A 208 -7.26 -10.16 20.33
C SER A 208 -6.11 -9.29 20.89
N MET A 209 -5.49 -8.45 20.05
CA MET A 209 -4.26 -7.73 20.39
C MET A 209 -4.51 -6.53 21.31
N ASP A 210 -3.80 -6.49 22.43
CA ASP A 210 -3.81 -5.37 23.37
C ASP A 210 -2.88 -4.25 22.91
N VAL A 211 -3.43 -3.05 22.79
CA VAL A 211 -2.65 -1.82 22.63
C VAL A 211 -2.32 -1.26 24.01
N LYS A 212 -1.02 -1.10 24.26
CA LYS A 212 -0.46 -0.59 25.51
C LYS A 212 0.38 0.65 25.27
N SER A 213 0.44 1.54 26.26
CA SER A 213 1.34 2.69 26.28
C SER A 213 2.76 2.23 26.01
N GLU A 214 3.43 2.90 25.07
CA GLU A 214 4.85 2.66 24.78
C GLU A 214 5.77 3.23 25.87
N LEU A 215 5.24 4.09 26.75
CA LEU A 215 5.98 4.68 27.86
C LEU A 215 5.75 3.95 29.18
N THR A 216 4.50 3.74 29.57
CA THR A 216 4.16 3.18 30.89
C THR A 216 3.84 1.69 30.85
N GLY A 217 3.47 1.16 29.68
CA GLY A 217 2.95 -0.21 29.54
C GLY A 217 1.48 -0.36 29.93
N ASP A 218 0.79 0.72 30.27
CA ASP A 218 -0.63 0.70 30.64
C ASP A 218 -1.51 0.27 29.46
N PHE A 219 -2.59 -0.45 29.76
CA PHE A 219 -3.56 -0.88 28.75
C PHE A 219 -4.37 0.31 28.24
N LEU A 220 -4.37 0.53 26.92
CA LEU A 220 -5.09 1.61 26.25
C LEU A 220 -6.35 1.11 25.52
N GLY A 221 -6.37 -0.15 25.10
CA GLY A 221 -7.50 -0.75 24.39
C GLY A 221 -7.11 -1.98 23.59
N LYS A 222 -8.05 -2.54 22.83
CA LYS A 222 -7.81 -3.60 21.85
C LYS A 222 -8.01 -3.07 20.44
N LEU A 223 -7.29 -3.63 19.47
CA LEU A 223 -7.60 -3.35 18.07
C LEU A 223 -9.02 -3.81 17.75
N ASP A 224 -9.72 -3.09 16.88
CA ASP A 224 -10.97 -3.56 16.30
C ASP A 224 -10.66 -4.35 15.03
N GLY A 225 -10.66 -5.68 15.13
CA GLY A 225 -10.35 -6.56 14.00
C GLY A 225 -11.32 -6.46 12.83
N LYS A 226 -12.54 -5.95 13.02
CA LYS A 226 -13.47 -5.68 11.91
C LYS A 226 -13.12 -4.37 11.21
N LEU A 227 -12.85 -3.32 11.99
CA LEU A 227 -12.44 -2.02 11.47
C LEU A 227 -11.14 -2.14 10.66
N THR A 228 -10.18 -2.94 11.12
CA THR A 228 -8.86 -3.06 10.49
C THR A 228 -8.78 -4.16 9.44
N LEU A 229 -9.89 -4.85 9.14
CA LEU A 229 -9.88 -6.08 8.35
C LEU A 229 -9.25 -5.88 6.97
N ARG A 230 -9.70 -4.84 6.26
CA ARG A 230 -9.23 -4.55 4.90
C ARG A 230 -7.71 -4.37 4.87
N GLU A 231 -7.20 -3.50 5.72
CA GLU A 231 -5.78 -3.17 5.80
C GLU A 231 -4.91 -4.34 6.25
N THR A 232 -5.44 -5.15 7.17
CA THR A 232 -4.70 -6.32 7.66
C THR A 232 -4.66 -7.45 6.64
N ILE A 233 -5.71 -7.65 5.83
CA ILE A 233 -5.65 -8.54 4.67
C ILE A 233 -4.61 -8.02 3.67
N ALA A 234 -4.63 -6.73 3.37
CA ALA A 234 -3.68 -6.11 2.44
C ALA A 234 -2.22 -6.19 2.94
N ASP A 235 -1.96 -6.01 4.23
CA ASP A 235 -0.64 -6.20 4.83
C ASP A 235 -0.13 -7.63 4.70
N ASN A 236 -0.98 -8.61 4.95
CA ASN A 236 -0.61 -10.02 4.89
C ASN A 236 -0.38 -10.47 3.44
N GLY A 237 -1.31 -10.13 2.55
CA GLY A 237 -1.19 -10.43 1.12
C GLY A 237 0.02 -9.74 0.51
N GLY A 238 0.17 -8.44 0.73
CA GLY A 238 1.28 -7.66 0.19
C GLY A 238 2.65 -8.13 0.65
N LEU A 239 2.79 -8.52 1.92
CA LEU A 239 4.04 -9.05 2.44
C LEU A 239 4.39 -10.43 1.83
N ASN A 240 3.40 -11.30 1.65
CA ASN A 240 3.57 -12.59 0.99
C ASN A 240 3.99 -12.41 -0.48
N THR A 241 3.26 -11.57 -1.22
CA THR A 241 3.56 -11.23 -2.62
C THR A 241 4.97 -10.67 -2.76
N ALA A 242 5.36 -9.75 -1.88
CA ALA A 242 6.69 -9.15 -1.91
C ALA A 242 7.81 -10.15 -1.63
N TYR A 243 7.60 -11.07 -0.69
CA TYR A 243 8.58 -12.10 -0.39
C TYR A 243 8.70 -13.13 -1.52
N ARG A 244 7.58 -13.52 -2.14
CA ARG A 244 7.55 -14.35 -3.34
C ARG A 244 8.33 -13.67 -4.48
N ALA A 245 8.00 -12.43 -4.81
CA ALA A 245 8.66 -11.67 -5.86
C ALA A 245 10.17 -11.52 -5.61
N TYR A 246 10.59 -11.33 -4.36
CA TYR A 246 12.00 -11.29 -3.97
C TYR A 246 12.68 -12.64 -4.22
N ARG A 247 12.05 -13.74 -3.81
CA ARG A 247 12.59 -15.09 -4.02
C ARG A 247 12.71 -15.44 -5.51
N ASP A 248 11.71 -15.09 -6.31
CA ASP A 248 11.71 -15.30 -7.75
C ASP A 248 12.83 -14.48 -8.41
N TYR A 249 12.99 -13.23 -7.98
CA TYR A 249 14.06 -12.35 -8.46
C TYR A 249 15.45 -12.90 -8.14
N VAL A 250 15.74 -13.27 -6.90
CA VAL A 250 17.04 -13.84 -6.51
C VAL A 250 17.28 -15.20 -7.14
N HIS A 251 16.23 -15.96 -7.48
CA HIS A 251 16.38 -17.21 -8.22
C HIS A 251 16.78 -16.97 -9.68
N ALA A 252 16.20 -15.96 -10.33
CA ALA A 252 16.50 -15.61 -11.72
C ALA A 252 17.83 -14.84 -11.86
N GLU A 253 18.16 -13.98 -10.91
CA GLU A 253 19.36 -13.13 -10.89
C GLU A 253 20.16 -13.37 -9.61
N ALA A 254 20.81 -14.53 -9.49
CA ALA A 254 21.52 -14.93 -8.27
C ALA A 254 22.58 -13.91 -7.81
N GLU A 255 23.24 -13.22 -8.75
CA GLU A 255 24.27 -12.19 -8.49
C GLU A 255 23.68 -10.83 -8.09
N ALA A 256 22.35 -10.66 -8.10
CA ALA A 256 21.71 -9.38 -7.76
C ALA A 256 21.74 -9.07 -6.26
N THR A 257 21.97 -10.06 -5.40
CA THR A 257 22.16 -9.86 -3.97
C THR A 257 23.61 -10.07 -3.56
N LYS A 258 24.10 -9.19 -2.68
CA LYS A 258 25.43 -9.35 -2.06
C LYS A 258 25.41 -10.30 -0.85
N TYR A 259 24.23 -10.77 -0.47
CA TYR A 259 24.01 -11.61 0.70
C TYR A 259 23.95 -13.09 0.31
N THR A 260 24.31 -13.96 1.25
CA THR A 260 23.98 -15.39 1.11
C THR A 260 22.46 -15.56 1.05
N LYS A 261 21.98 -16.67 0.49
CA LYS A 261 20.54 -17.00 0.47
C LYS A 261 19.89 -16.96 1.85
N GLU A 262 20.60 -17.37 2.90
CA GLU A 262 20.10 -17.31 4.27
C GLU A 262 20.04 -15.86 4.79
N THR A 263 21.15 -15.12 4.63
CA THR A 263 21.24 -13.72 5.07
C THR A 263 20.20 -12.86 4.36
N GLY A 264 20.05 -12.98 3.05
CA GLY A 264 19.08 -12.20 2.27
C GLY A 264 17.63 -12.42 2.72
N LYS A 265 17.26 -13.66 3.09
CA LYS A 265 15.93 -13.95 3.66
C LYS A 265 15.71 -13.22 4.98
N LYS A 266 16.68 -13.28 5.90
CA LYS A 266 16.58 -12.56 7.19
C LYS A 266 16.55 -11.04 6.97
N MET A 267 17.35 -10.53 6.04
CA MET A 267 17.41 -9.11 5.71
C MET A 267 16.10 -8.58 5.13
N PHE A 268 15.37 -9.38 4.35
CA PHE A 268 14.02 -9.02 3.90
C PHE A 268 13.12 -8.74 5.12
N TRP A 269 12.97 -9.70 6.03
CA TRP A 269 12.07 -9.55 7.18
C TRP A 269 12.50 -8.44 8.14
N ILE A 270 13.80 -8.26 8.36
CA ILE A 270 14.34 -7.15 9.17
C ILE A 270 14.01 -5.81 8.52
N SER A 271 14.16 -5.69 7.20
CA SER A 271 13.88 -4.43 6.48
C SER A 271 12.39 -4.10 6.54
N HIS A 272 11.51 -5.10 6.40
CA HIS A 272 10.07 -4.89 6.57
C HIS A 272 9.73 -4.46 8.01
N ALA A 273 10.36 -5.07 9.02
CA ALA A 273 10.18 -4.66 10.42
C ALA A 273 10.60 -3.20 10.65
N GLN A 274 11.72 -2.77 10.05
CA GLN A 274 12.23 -1.40 10.16
C GLN A 274 11.30 -0.38 9.51
N LEU A 275 10.61 -0.74 8.43
CA LEU A 275 9.59 0.11 7.81
C LEU A 275 8.45 0.44 8.79
N GLN A 276 8.14 -0.49 9.70
CA GLN A 276 7.05 -0.36 10.68
C GLN A 276 7.47 0.31 11.99
N CYS A 277 8.74 0.75 12.11
CA CYS A 277 9.23 1.41 13.32
C CYS A 277 8.56 2.77 13.53
N ALA A 278 7.92 2.94 14.68
CA ALA A 278 7.35 4.20 15.14
C ALA A 278 7.51 4.32 16.65
N LYS A 279 7.39 5.56 17.16
CA LYS A 279 7.18 5.86 18.57
C LYS A 279 5.93 6.71 18.69
N ASN A 280 4.99 6.30 19.53
CA ASN A 280 3.68 6.89 19.61
C ASN A 280 3.38 7.40 21.02
N SER A 281 2.72 8.56 21.12
CA SER A 281 2.11 8.97 22.39
C SER A 281 0.84 8.16 22.64
N ASP A 282 0.38 8.14 23.89
CA ASP A 282 -0.84 7.43 24.26
C ASP A 282 -2.07 8.00 23.53
N GLU A 283 -2.13 9.33 23.36
CA GLU A 283 -3.20 9.99 22.60
C GLU A 283 -3.20 9.57 21.13
N TYR A 284 -2.02 9.42 20.52
CA TYR A 284 -1.93 8.98 19.13
C TYR A 284 -2.27 7.50 18.98
N LEU A 285 -1.88 6.65 19.93
CA LEU A 285 -2.30 5.24 19.96
C LEU A 285 -3.82 5.11 20.11
N GLN A 286 -4.44 5.89 20.99
CA GLN A 286 -5.89 5.94 21.13
C GLN A 286 -6.59 6.45 19.87
N TYR A 287 -6.01 7.46 19.19
CA TYR A 287 -6.50 7.88 17.88
C TYR A 287 -6.44 6.73 16.86
N LEU A 288 -5.33 5.99 16.78
CA LEU A 288 -5.16 4.86 15.87
C LEU A 288 -6.15 3.71 16.14
N LEU A 289 -6.65 3.54 17.38
CA LEU A 289 -7.72 2.57 17.67
C LEU A 289 -9.05 2.88 16.95
N THR A 290 -9.20 4.10 16.42
CA THR A 290 -10.37 4.52 15.63
C THR A 290 -10.11 4.55 14.12
N ARG A 291 -8.94 4.04 13.67
CA ARG A 291 -8.51 4.05 12.28
C ARG A 291 -8.47 2.63 11.72
N GLU A 292 -8.63 2.51 10.40
CA GLU A 292 -8.57 1.24 9.67
C GLU A 292 -7.18 0.61 9.69
N HIS A 293 -6.15 1.44 9.85
CA HIS A 293 -4.75 1.00 9.94
C HIS A 293 -4.31 0.79 11.39
N PRO A 294 -3.92 -0.44 11.78
CA PRO A 294 -3.31 -0.67 13.09
C PRO A 294 -1.99 0.10 13.25
N PRO A 295 -1.55 0.37 14.50
CA PRO A 295 -0.19 0.85 14.73
C PRO A 295 0.86 -0.11 14.15
N GLY A 296 1.96 0.43 13.62
CA GLY A 296 2.94 -0.32 12.81
C GLY A 296 3.45 -1.61 13.46
N ARG A 297 3.68 -1.63 14.78
CA ARG A 297 4.07 -2.86 15.50
C ARG A 297 3.07 -4.02 15.32
N TYR A 298 1.77 -3.74 15.26
CA TYR A 298 0.73 -4.76 15.11
C TYR A 298 0.56 -5.16 13.66
N ARG A 299 0.77 -4.24 12.72
CA ARG A 299 0.88 -4.56 11.28
C ARG A 299 1.99 -5.60 11.07
N PHE A 300 3.19 -5.34 11.61
CA PHE A 300 4.30 -6.29 11.55
C PHE A 300 4.00 -7.62 12.24
N ILE A 301 3.63 -7.59 13.53
CA ILE A 301 3.43 -8.80 14.34
C ILE A 301 2.34 -9.69 13.73
N GLY A 302 1.19 -9.11 13.37
CA GLY A 302 0.08 -9.87 12.80
C GLY A 302 0.47 -10.53 11.48
N SER A 303 1.13 -9.81 10.59
CA SER A 303 1.52 -10.35 9.28
C SER A 303 2.58 -11.45 9.38
N VAL A 304 3.60 -11.29 10.23
CA VAL A 304 4.64 -12.32 10.35
C VAL A 304 4.20 -13.55 11.17
N GLN A 305 3.24 -13.40 12.10
CA GLN A 305 2.59 -14.54 12.77
C GLN A 305 1.94 -15.49 11.76
N ASN A 306 1.39 -14.94 10.67
CA ASN A 306 0.76 -15.70 9.59
C ASN A 306 1.74 -16.24 8.55
N SER A 307 2.99 -15.76 8.53
CA SER A 307 3.98 -16.19 7.55
C SER A 307 4.75 -17.43 8.00
N VAL A 308 4.58 -18.53 7.26
CA VAL A 308 5.43 -19.73 7.42
C VAL A 308 6.88 -19.46 7.03
N ASP A 309 7.09 -18.53 6.09
CA ASP A 309 8.41 -18.20 5.57
C ASP A 309 9.22 -17.35 6.55
N PHE A 310 8.56 -16.45 7.29
CA PHE A 310 9.18 -15.75 8.43
C PHE A 310 9.65 -16.75 9.48
N ALA A 311 8.76 -17.63 9.94
CA ALA A 311 9.09 -18.62 10.96
C ALA A 311 10.26 -19.53 10.54
N LYS A 312 10.31 -19.95 9.27
CA LYS A 312 11.43 -20.70 8.71
C LYS A 312 12.72 -19.88 8.64
N ALA A 313 12.67 -18.60 8.26
CA ALA A 313 13.85 -17.76 8.14
C ALA A 313 14.56 -17.52 9.48
N PHE A 314 13.81 -17.52 10.59
CA PHE A 314 14.34 -17.33 11.94
C PHE A 314 14.34 -18.59 12.81
N ASN A 315 14.00 -19.75 12.25
CA ASN A 315 13.88 -21.02 12.99
C ASN A 315 12.98 -20.90 14.25
N CYS A 316 11.86 -20.19 14.13
CA CYS A 316 10.93 -20.00 15.24
C CYS A 316 10.28 -21.33 15.66
N PRO A 317 10.37 -21.75 16.93
CA PRO A 317 9.67 -22.94 17.42
C PRO A 317 8.17 -22.86 17.17
N VAL A 318 7.52 -24.00 16.94
CA VAL A 318 6.06 -24.09 16.86
C VAL A 318 5.46 -23.60 18.19
N ASP A 319 4.36 -22.85 18.11
CA ASP A 319 3.67 -22.21 19.24
C ASP A 319 4.46 -21.13 19.99
N SER A 320 5.61 -20.70 19.45
CA SER A 320 6.25 -19.46 19.91
C SER A 320 5.39 -18.24 19.52
N PRO A 321 5.53 -17.08 20.20
CA PRO A 321 4.68 -15.90 19.95
C PRO A 321 4.64 -15.42 18.49
N MET A 322 5.73 -15.63 17.74
CA MET A 322 5.83 -15.25 16.31
C MET A 322 5.58 -16.42 15.35
N ASN A 323 5.29 -17.62 15.85
CA ASN A 323 4.94 -18.79 15.05
C ASN A 323 3.79 -19.60 15.68
N PRO A 324 2.59 -18.99 15.78
CA PRO A 324 1.40 -19.70 16.24
C PRO A 324 1.03 -20.84 15.28
N THR A 325 0.42 -21.90 15.82
CA THR A 325 -0.12 -23.02 15.03
C THR A 325 -1.27 -22.60 14.11
N LYS A 326 -2.17 -21.73 14.59
CA LYS A 326 -3.24 -21.13 13.75
C LYS A 326 -2.67 -19.92 13.02
N LYS A 327 -2.65 -19.97 11.68
CA LYS A 327 -2.23 -18.88 10.79
C LYS A 327 -3.40 -18.48 9.90
N CYS A 328 -3.64 -17.19 9.74
CA CYS A 328 -4.66 -16.64 8.86
C CYS A 328 -4.07 -16.38 7.48
N VAL A 329 -4.59 -17.03 6.44
CA VAL A 329 -4.05 -16.90 5.08
C VAL A 329 -5.14 -16.83 4.01
N LEU A 330 -4.94 -15.90 3.08
CA LEU A 330 -5.86 -15.57 1.99
C LEU A 330 -5.15 -15.60 0.62
N TRP A 331 -4.06 -14.85 0.48
CA TRP A 331 -3.17 -14.84 -0.69
C TRP A 331 -1.81 -15.43 -0.29
N GLU A 332 -1.39 -16.55 -0.89
CA GLU A 332 -0.10 -17.21 -0.62
C GLU A 332 0.47 -18.02 -1.77
#